data_AF-A0A2S1KRF8-F1
#
_entry.id   AF-A0A2S1KRF8-F1
#
_cell.length_a   1.000
_cell.length_b   1.000
_cell.length_c   1.000
_cell.angle_alpha   90.00
_cell.angle_beta   90.00
_cell.angle_gamma   90.00
#
_symmetry.space_group_name_H-M   'P 1'
#
loop_
_entity.id
_entity.type
_entity.pdbx_description
1 polymer ?
#
loop_
_entity_poly.entity_id
_entity_poly.type
_entity_poly.pdbx_seq_one_letter_code
_entity_poly.pdbx_strand_id
1 'polypeptide(L)'
;MEDYIMAEEAQVQAVEQVAAVEAQPAVQAPVVEAPKKKVSRFGEQKVIEIKQEDGSVEKFTLQYPGIRAVLDIYDNAQMANGNLSRTAFADQAFAEVVVDPVKLDLDYFDEHDGFNELLDQIAEFLA
;
A
#
# COMPACT_ATOMS: atom_id res chain seq x y z
N MET A 1 53.47 48.17 -31.87
CA MET A 1 53.36 46.74 -32.22
C MET A 1 53.67 45.95 -30.97
N GLU A 2 52.79 45.21 -30.30
CA GLU A 2 51.42 44.69 -30.46
C GLU A 2 50.94 44.47 -29.00
N ASP A 3 49.79 44.96 -28.57
CA ASP A 3 48.51 44.23 -28.41
C ASP A 3 48.50 42.97 -27.50
N TYR A 4 47.72 43.07 -26.41
CA TYR A 4 46.72 42.15 -25.82
C TYR A 4 47.03 40.65 -25.56
N ILE A 5 46.55 40.13 -24.40
CA ILE A 5 45.69 38.91 -24.24
C ILE A 5 45.60 38.44 -22.75
N MET A 6 44.37 38.50 -22.20
CA MET A 6 43.56 37.51 -21.41
C MET A 6 44.07 36.93 -20.06
N ALA A 7 43.32 37.05 -18.94
CA ALA A 7 42.14 36.27 -18.45
C ALA A 7 42.58 34.96 -17.74
N GLU A 8 41.97 34.33 -16.72
CA GLU A 8 40.72 34.45 -15.97
C GLU A 8 40.86 33.49 -14.75
N GLU A 9 40.33 33.90 -13.61
CA GLU A 9 39.83 33.15 -12.44
C GLU A 9 40.37 31.74 -12.07
N ALA A 10 41.12 31.69 -10.96
CA ALA A 10 41.42 30.46 -10.23
C ALA A 10 40.48 30.33 -9.02
N GLN A 11 39.52 29.41 -9.09
CA GLN A 11 38.76 28.93 -7.94
C GLN A 11 38.80 27.40 -7.89
N VAL A 12 39.61 26.86 -6.98
CA VAL A 12 39.46 25.50 -6.45
C VAL A 12 40.08 25.49 -5.06
N GLN A 13 39.23 25.44 -4.03
CA GLN A 13 39.57 24.85 -2.74
C GLN A 13 38.29 24.46 -1.99
N ALA A 14 38.00 23.15 -2.05
CA ALA A 14 37.35 22.39 -0.99
C ALA A 14 38.16 22.59 0.31
N VAL A 15 37.65 22.48 1.53
CA VAL A 15 36.55 21.72 2.14
C VAL A 15 36.29 22.44 3.48
N GLU A 16 35.21 22.10 4.17
CA GLU A 16 35.18 21.85 5.63
C GLU A 16 33.98 22.47 6.38
N GLN A 17 33.23 21.55 7.01
CA GLN A 17 32.52 21.65 8.28
C GLN A 17 31.12 22.29 8.39
N VAL A 18 30.17 21.36 8.54
CA VAL A 18 29.12 21.25 9.57
C VAL A 18 28.41 22.52 10.06
N ALA A 19 27.12 22.62 9.73
CA ALA A 19 26.17 23.48 10.42
C ALA A 19 24.91 22.67 10.75
N ALA A 20 24.63 22.55 12.05
CA ALA A 20 23.31 22.23 12.58
C ALA A 20 22.74 23.53 13.16
N VAL A 21 21.63 24.06 12.60
CA VAL A 21 20.66 24.91 13.31
C VAL A 21 19.28 24.73 12.66
N GLU A 22 18.28 24.72 13.52
CA GLU A 22 16.90 24.28 13.44
C GLU A 22 15.93 25.17 12.62
N ALA A 23 14.70 24.65 12.49
CA ALA A 23 13.41 25.30 12.22
C ALA A 23 12.93 25.44 10.76
N GLN A 24 11.89 24.65 10.43
CA GLN A 24 11.03 24.79 9.25
C GLN A 24 10.24 26.11 9.30
N PRO A 25 9.97 26.77 8.15
CA PRO A 25 8.59 26.70 7.63
C PRO A 25 8.46 26.75 6.10
N ALA A 26 7.47 25.98 5.61
CA ALA A 26 6.54 26.25 4.52
C ALA A 26 7.00 26.64 3.08
N VAL A 27 6.20 26.09 2.13
CA VAL A 27 5.89 26.49 0.74
C VAL A 27 6.84 26.17 -0.42
N GLN A 28 6.46 25.07 -1.11
CA GLN A 28 6.28 24.95 -2.58
C GLN A 28 7.53 25.03 -3.47
N ALA A 29 8.13 23.86 -3.72
CA ALA A 29 8.90 23.61 -4.94
C ALA A 29 7.98 22.90 -5.97
N PRO A 30 8.06 23.27 -7.26
CA PRO A 30 7.05 22.97 -8.26
C PRO A 30 6.89 21.47 -8.49
N VAL A 31 5.63 21.03 -8.56
CA VAL A 31 5.22 19.71 -9.01
C VAL A 31 5.75 19.51 -10.43
N VAL A 32 6.87 18.80 -10.55
CA VAL A 32 7.31 18.27 -11.83
C VAL A 32 6.44 17.04 -12.07
N GLU A 33 5.39 17.23 -12.87
CA GLU A 33 4.47 16.20 -13.32
C GLU A 33 5.22 15.20 -14.20
N ALA A 34 5.93 14.26 -13.57
CA ALA A 34 6.48 13.09 -14.22
C ALA A 34 5.31 12.24 -14.73
N PRO A 35 5.38 11.70 -15.97
CA PRO A 35 4.28 10.91 -16.53
C PRO A 35 3.95 9.78 -15.56
N LYS A 36 2.68 9.68 -15.14
CA LYS A 36 2.19 8.62 -14.22
C LYS A 36 2.53 7.25 -14.79
N LYS A 37 3.73 6.76 -14.51
CA LYS A 37 4.09 5.35 -14.66
C LYS A 37 3.07 4.63 -13.78
N LYS A 38 2.22 3.79 -14.38
CA LYS A 38 1.22 3.01 -13.63
C LYS A 38 1.98 2.28 -12.52
N VAL A 39 1.93 2.83 -11.31
CA VAL A 39 2.51 2.20 -10.13
C VAL A 39 1.66 0.97 -9.88
N SER A 40 2.32 -0.19 -9.85
CA SER A 40 1.64 -1.44 -9.56
C SER A 40 1.12 -1.35 -8.13
N ARG A 41 -0.17 -1.65 -7.91
CA ARG A 41 -0.73 -1.84 -6.56
C ARG A 41 -0.20 -3.11 -5.90
N PHE A 42 0.53 -3.96 -6.63
CA PHE A 42 1.09 -5.20 -6.10
C PHE A 42 1.97 -4.96 -4.88
N GLY A 43 1.66 -5.65 -3.78
CA GLY A 43 2.39 -5.51 -2.52
C GLY A 43 2.02 -4.27 -1.71
N GLU A 44 1.06 -3.46 -2.16
CA GLU A 44 0.44 -2.44 -1.30
C GLU A 44 -0.20 -3.13 -0.11
N GLN A 45 0.02 -2.58 1.09
CA GLN A 45 -0.53 -3.12 2.33
C GLN A 45 -1.48 -2.12 2.97
N LYS A 46 -2.56 -2.63 3.55
CA LYS A 46 -3.54 -1.85 4.32
C LYS A 46 -3.78 -2.58 5.64
N VAL A 47 -3.58 -1.87 6.75
CA VAL A 47 -3.98 -2.36 8.08
C VAL A 47 -5.40 -1.89 8.34
N ILE A 48 -6.25 -2.82 8.76
CA ILE A 48 -7.60 -2.53 9.21
C ILE A 48 -7.72 -2.91 10.69
N GLU A 49 -8.53 -2.16 11.42
CA GLU A 49 -8.78 -2.36 12.84
C GLU A 49 -10.28 -2.57 13.01
N ILE A 50 -10.68 -3.75 13.46
CA ILE A 50 -12.08 -4.13 13.64
C ILE A 50 -12.37 -4.21 15.12
N LYS A 51 -13.44 -3.55 15.56
CA LYS A 51 -13.85 -3.56 16.97
C LYS A 51 -14.78 -4.73 17.24
N GLN A 52 -14.41 -5.55 18.21
CA GLN A 52 -15.16 -6.70 18.68
C GLN A 52 -16.26 -6.28 19.68
N GLU A 53 -17.26 -7.13 19.90
CA GLU A 53 -18.37 -6.82 20.82
C GLU A 53 -17.90 -6.72 22.29
N ASP A 54 -16.84 -7.45 22.66
CA ASP A 54 -16.19 -7.39 23.97
C ASP A 54 -15.40 -6.08 24.22
N GLY A 55 -15.32 -5.21 23.22
CA GLY A 55 -14.61 -3.94 23.25
C GLY A 55 -13.12 -4.04 22.91
N SER A 56 -12.62 -5.23 22.56
CA SER A 56 -11.28 -5.40 22.02
C SER A 56 -11.21 -4.92 20.56
N VAL A 57 -9.99 -4.63 20.09
CA VAL A 57 -9.74 -4.20 18.71
C VAL A 57 -8.76 -5.16 18.08
N GLU A 58 -9.19 -5.77 16.99
CA GLU A 58 -8.43 -6.75 16.25
C GLU A 58 -7.87 -6.13 14.99
N LYS A 59 -6.62 -6.48 14.67
CA LYS A 59 -5.91 -5.89 13.54
C LYS A 59 -5.72 -6.94 12.46
N PHE A 60 -6.07 -6.58 11.24
CA PHE A 60 -5.80 -7.40 10.07
C PHE A 60 -4.94 -6.62 9.10
N THR A 61 -3.92 -7.27 8.56
CA THR A 61 -3.09 -6.69 7.51
C THR A 61 -3.46 -7.34 6.18
N LEU A 62 -3.91 -6.50 5.26
CA LEU A 62 -4.24 -6.88 3.88
C LEU A 62 -3.06 -6.54 2.98
N GLN A 63 -2.78 -7.37 1.99
CA GLN A 63 -1.81 -7.11 0.94
C GLN A 63 -2.44 -7.37 -0.42
N TYR A 64 -2.24 -6.45 -1.38
CA TYR A 64 -2.82 -6.63 -2.71
C TYR A 64 -2.03 -7.70 -3.48
N PRO A 65 -2.65 -8.84 -3.84
CA PRO A 65 -1.95 -9.99 -4.42
C PRO A 65 -1.68 -9.83 -5.93
N GLY A 66 -2.17 -8.75 -6.54
CA GLY A 66 -2.06 -8.51 -7.98
C GLY A 66 -3.32 -8.90 -8.75
N ILE A 67 -3.53 -8.30 -9.92
CA ILE A 67 -4.78 -8.42 -10.67
C ILE A 67 -5.13 -9.85 -11.08
N ARG A 68 -4.12 -10.70 -11.32
CA ARG A 68 -4.34 -12.10 -11.69
C ARG A 68 -4.96 -12.88 -10.53
N ALA A 69 -4.37 -12.78 -9.34
CA ALA A 69 -4.91 -13.41 -8.14
C ALA A 69 -6.29 -12.86 -7.79
N VAL A 70 -6.53 -11.56 -7.95
CA VAL A 70 -7.86 -10.96 -7.75
C VAL A 70 -8.89 -11.59 -8.69
N LEU A 71 -8.61 -11.68 -9.99
CA LEU A 71 -9.52 -12.33 -10.94
C LEU A 71 -9.72 -13.81 -10.61
N ASP A 72 -8.65 -14.54 -10.25
CA ASP A 72 -8.74 -15.95 -9.86
C ASP A 72 -9.64 -16.12 -8.62
N ILE A 73 -9.58 -15.21 -7.63
CA ILE A 73 -10.47 -15.22 -6.46
C ILE A 73 -11.93 -15.08 -6.88
N TYR A 74 -12.25 -14.10 -7.73
CA TYR A 74 -13.63 -13.88 -8.16
C TYR A 74 -14.16 -15.00 -9.05
N ASP A 75 -13.35 -15.50 -9.98
CA ASP A 75 -13.74 -16.55 -10.92
C ASP A 75 -13.99 -17.88 -10.21
N ASN A 76 -13.13 -18.26 -9.27
CA ASN A 76 -13.30 -19.48 -8.50
C ASN A 76 -14.46 -19.40 -7.50
N ALA A 77 -14.83 -18.19 -7.07
CA ALA A 77 -15.97 -17.97 -6.19
C ALA A 77 -17.32 -17.88 -6.94
N GLN A 78 -17.35 -17.93 -8.27
CA GLN A 78 -18.62 -17.95 -9.03
C GLN A 78 -19.35 -19.29 -8.91
N MET A 79 -20.63 -19.23 -8.53
CA MET A 79 -21.52 -20.37 -8.52
C MET A 79 -22.12 -20.62 -9.91
N ALA A 80 -22.69 -21.82 -10.13
CA ALA A 80 -23.31 -22.20 -11.41
C ALA A 80 -24.48 -21.28 -11.86
N ASN A 81 -25.07 -20.52 -10.93
CA ASN A 81 -26.12 -19.53 -11.22
C ASN A 81 -25.57 -18.12 -11.53
N GLY A 82 -24.25 -17.94 -11.59
CA GLY A 82 -23.58 -16.66 -11.84
C GLY A 82 -23.45 -15.76 -10.62
N ASN A 83 -23.94 -16.18 -9.45
CA ASN A 83 -23.77 -15.42 -8.21
C ASN A 83 -22.44 -15.76 -7.53
N LEU A 84 -21.89 -14.79 -6.79
CA LEU A 84 -20.69 -14.98 -5.99
C LEU A 84 -21.01 -15.79 -4.73
N SER A 85 -20.32 -16.90 -4.51
CA SER A 85 -20.32 -17.61 -3.23
C SER A 85 -19.48 -16.83 -2.23
N ARG A 86 -20.12 -16.27 -1.20
CA ARG A 86 -19.41 -15.51 -0.14
C ARG A 86 -18.39 -16.39 0.60
N THR A 87 -18.71 -17.65 0.85
CA THR A 87 -17.81 -18.61 1.51
C THR A 87 -16.57 -18.85 0.67
N ALA A 88 -16.73 -19.18 -0.62
CA ALA A 88 -15.59 -19.44 -1.50
C ALA A 88 -14.74 -18.18 -1.72
N PHE A 89 -15.37 -17.01 -1.84
CA PHE A 89 -14.67 -15.72 -1.92
C PHE A 89 -13.85 -15.46 -0.64
N ALA A 90 -14.46 -15.63 0.54
CA ALA A 90 -13.79 -15.42 1.81
C ALA A 90 -12.59 -16.36 2.01
N ASP A 91 -12.75 -17.66 1.75
CA ASP A 91 -11.66 -18.64 1.88
C ASP A 91 -10.44 -18.25 1.04
N GLN A 92 -10.67 -17.88 -0.22
CA GLN A 92 -9.58 -17.50 -1.13
C GLN A 92 -9.02 -16.12 -0.82
N ALA A 93 -9.87 -15.17 -0.43
CA ALA A 93 -9.45 -13.84 -0.02
C ALA A 93 -8.57 -13.90 1.23
N PHE A 94 -8.91 -14.72 2.22
CA PHE A 94 -8.09 -14.88 3.42
C PHE A 94 -6.75 -15.54 3.10
N ALA A 95 -6.72 -16.51 2.18
CA ALA A 95 -5.47 -17.17 1.78
C ALA A 95 -4.49 -16.27 1.01
N GLU A 96 -5.00 -15.38 0.13
CA GLU A 96 -4.17 -14.60 -0.80
C GLU A 96 -4.01 -13.12 -0.40
N VAL A 97 -4.98 -12.55 0.33
CA VAL A 97 -5.03 -11.11 0.64
C VAL A 97 -4.70 -10.84 2.10
N VAL A 98 -5.13 -11.69 3.04
CA VAL A 98 -4.83 -11.49 4.47
C VAL A 98 -3.45 -12.05 4.78
N VAL A 99 -2.51 -11.17 5.11
CA VAL A 99 -1.14 -11.57 5.48
C VAL A 99 -0.95 -11.70 7.00
N ASP A 100 -1.78 -11.01 7.77
CA ASP A 100 -1.81 -11.09 9.23
C ASP A 100 -3.27 -10.97 9.73
N PRO A 101 -3.76 -11.89 10.57
CA PRO A 101 -3.06 -13.06 11.10
C PRO A 101 -2.81 -14.13 10.03
N VAL A 102 -1.74 -14.90 10.20
CA VAL A 102 -1.35 -15.95 9.24
C VAL A 102 -2.33 -17.13 9.35
N LYS A 103 -2.85 -17.61 8.21
CA LYS A 103 -3.85 -18.69 8.12
C LYS A 103 -5.18 -18.33 8.81
N LEU A 104 -5.66 -17.11 8.60
CA LEU A 104 -7.05 -16.80 8.91
C LEU A 104 -7.98 -17.68 8.08
N ASP A 105 -8.96 -18.28 8.73
CA ASP A 105 -9.99 -19.10 8.10
C ASP A 105 -11.37 -18.71 8.64
N LEU A 106 -12.42 -19.27 8.04
CA LEU A 106 -13.79 -18.94 8.42
C LEU A 106 -14.16 -19.39 9.83
N ASP A 107 -13.55 -20.46 10.36
CA ASP A 107 -13.86 -20.99 11.69
C ASP A 107 -13.40 -20.01 12.79
N TYR A 108 -12.43 -19.13 12.50
CA TYR A 108 -12.05 -18.03 13.39
C TYR A 108 -13.25 -17.17 13.81
N PHE A 109 -14.17 -16.94 12.86
CA PHE A 109 -15.33 -16.09 13.04
C PHE A 109 -16.53 -16.80 13.68
N ASP A 110 -16.38 -18.08 14.07
CA ASP A 110 -17.34 -18.73 14.97
C ASP A 110 -17.23 -18.18 16.40
N GLU A 111 -16.03 -17.70 16.79
CA GLU A 111 -15.74 -17.14 18.12
C GLU A 111 -15.45 -15.63 18.10
N HIS A 112 -15.26 -15.03 16.92
CA HIS A 112 -14.92 -13.61 16.75
C HIS A 112 -15.92 -12.91 15.84
N ASP A 113 -16.32 -11.69 16.20
CA ASP A 113 -17.14 -10.84 15.37
C ASP A 113 -16.31 -10.16 14.27
N GLY A 114 -16.99 -9.41 13.41
CA GLY A 114 -16.32 -8.58 12.40
C GLY A 114 -16.11 -9.24 11.04
N PHE A 115 -16.55 -10.49 10.84
CA PHE A 115 -16.46 -11.19 9.55
C PHE A 115 -16.96 -10.35 8.37
N ASN A 116 -18.18 -9.79 8.47
CA ASN A 116 -18.74 -9.00 7.38
C ASN A 116 -17.94 -7.72 7.11
N GLU A 117 -17.47 -7.06 8.16
CA GLU A 117 -16.67 -5.84 8.06
C GLU A 117 -15.31 -6.12 7.41
N LEU A 118 -14.63 -7.20 7.82
CA LEU A 118 -13.39 -7.64 7.18
C LEU A 118 -13.61 -7.94 5.70
N LEU A 119 -14.67 -8.69 5.36
CA LEU A 119 -14.93 -9.09 3.98
C LEU A 119 -15.24 -7.89 3.08
N ASP A 120 -16.01 -6.92 3.60
CA ASP A 120 -16.30 -5.67 2.89
C ASP A 120 -15.04 -4.82 2.70
N GLN A 121 -14.18 -4.72 3.72
CA GLN A 121 -12.89 -4.02 3.63
C GLN A 121 -11.95 -4.69 2.62
N ILE A 122 -11.95 -6.02 2.53
CA ILE A 122 -11.19 -6.75 1.52
C ILE A 122 -11.76 -6.47 0.13
N ALA A 123 -13.08 -6.56 -0.06
CA ALA A 123 -13.70 -6.29 -1.35
C ALA A 123 -13.42 -4.86 -1.84
N GLU A 124 -13.50 -3.88 -0.94
CA GLU A 124 -13.14 -2.48 -1.23
C GLU A 124 -11.67 -2.34 -1.59
N PHE A 125 -10.78 -3.05 -0.90
CA PHE A 125 -9.35 -3.00 -1.16
C PHE A 125 -8.96 -3.62 -2.51
N LEU A 126 -9.70 -4.65 -2.97
CA LEU A 126 -9.45 -5.33 -4.24
C LEU A 126 -10.07 -4.61 -5.46
N ALA A 127 -11.06 -3.74 -5.24
CA ALA A 127 -11.69 -2.91 -6.29
C ALA A 127 -10.73 -1.83 -6.85
#